data_AF-A0A948YCB2-F1
#
_entry.id   AF-A0A948YCB2-F1
#
_cell.length_a   1.000
_cell.length_b   1.000
_cell.length_c   1.000
_cell.angle_alpha   90.00
_cell.angle_beta   90.00
_cell.angle_gamma   90.00
#
_symmetry.space_group_name_H-M   'P 1'
#
loop_
_entity.id
_entity.type
_entity.pdbx_description
1 polymer ?
#
loop_
_entity_poly.entity_id
_entity_poly.type
_entity_poly.pdbx_seq_one_letter_code
_entity_poly.pdbx_strand_id
1 'polypeptide(L)' 'MKIQDIIFLIILAVLFYKINPKYFVIAGLVCFALAIPLFYLWIFFTAERLVYYGFAFILSSVLIYLLKSRQS' A
#
# COMPACT_ATOMS: atom_id res chain seq x y z
N MET A 1 7.35 -2.73 16.45
CA MET A 1 6.26 -2.67 15.44
C MET A 1 5.05 -2.08 16.10
N LYS A 2 4.53 -0.95 15.60
CA LYS A 2 3.24 -0.43 16.08
C LYS A 2 2.15 -1.37 15.55
N ILE A 3 0.98 -1.35 16.18
CA ILE A 3 -0.19 -2.12 15.72
C ILE A 3 -0.50 -1.86 14.22
N GLN A 4 -0.19 -0.64 13.73
CA GLN A 4 -0.29 -0.26 12.32
C GLN A 4 0.60 -1.08 11.37
N ASP A 5 1.84 -1.41 11.77
CA ASP A 5 2.74 -2.23 10.94
C ASP A 5 2.17 -3.64 10.77
N ILE A 6 1.55 -4.19 11.83
CA ILE A 6 0.93 -5.52 11.83
C ILE A 6 -0.31 -5.53 10.94
N ILE A 7 -1.18 -4.52 11.06
CA ILE A 7 -2.35 -4.36 10.20
C ILE A 7 -1.93 -4.24 8.73
N PHE A 8 -0.89 -3.45 8.43
CA PHE A 8 -0.34 -3.35 7.08
C PHE A 8 0.12 -4.70 6.53
N LEU A 9 0.89 -5.47 7.32
CA LEU A 9 1.38 -6.79 6.90
C LEU A 9 0.23 -7.78 6.64
N ILE A 10 -0.82 -7.76 7.46
CA ILE A 10 -2.01 -8.60 7.25
C ILE A 10 -2.70 -8.23 5.94
N ILE A 11 -2.94 -6.93 5.71
CA ILE A 11 -3.55 -6.45 4.46
C ILE A 11 -2.69 -6.85 3.26
N LEU A 12 -1.37 -6.66 3.35
CA LEU A 12 -0.44 -7.03 2.29
C LEU A 12 -0.47 -8.53 2.00
N ALA A 13 -0.46 -9.40 3.02
CA ALA A 13 -0.57 -10.85 2.85
C ALA A 13 -1.89 -11.26 2.18
N VAL A 14 -3.02 -10.65 2.56
CA VAL A 14 -4.33 -10.91 1.95
C VAL A 14 -4.37 -10.46 0.49
N LEU A 15 -3.78 -9.30 0.16
CA LEU A 15 -3.71 -8.81 -1.22
C LEU A 15 -2.83 -9.70 -2.10
N PHE A 16 -1.71 -10.19 -1.56
CA PHE A 16 -0.86 -11.16 -2.25
C PHE A 16 -1.58 -12.47 -2.53
N TYR A 17 -2.49 -12.92 -1.67
CA TYR A 17 -3.28 -14.13 -1.94
C TYR A 17 -4.22 -13.98 -3.15
N LYS A 18 -4.72 -12.77 -3.43
CA LYS A 18 -5.64 -12.51 -4.55
C LYS A 18 -4.96 -12.14 -5.87
N ILE A 19 -3.65 -11.82 -5.88
CA ILE A 19 -2.80 -11.45 -7.04
C ILE A 19 -3.54 -10.61 -8.10
N ASN A 20 -4.33 -9.62 -7.67
CA ASN A 20 -5.05 -8.74 -8.59
C ASN A 20 -4.49 -7.32 -8.46
N PRO A 21 -3.82 -6.79 -9.50
CA PRO A 21 -3.10 -5.52 -9.42
C PRO A 21 -4.01 -4.35 -9.04
N LYS A 22 -5.30 -4.40 -9.43
CA LYS A 22 -6.27 -3.35 -9.08
C LYS A 22 -6.40 -3.15 -7.57
N TYR A 23 -6.35 -4.24 -6.77
CA TYR A 23 -6.47 -4.12 -5.32
C TYR A 23 -5.23 -3.47 -4.68
N PHE A 24 -4.04 -3.74 -5.22
CA PHE A 24 -2.81 -3.06 -4.79
C PHE A 24 -2.86 -1.56 -5.07
N VAL A 25 -3.38 -1.15 -6.23
CA VAL A 25 -3.57 0.29 -6.54
C VAL A 25 -4.55 0.93 -5.55
N ILE A 26 -5.70 0.30 -5.30
CA ILE A 26 -6.71 0.83 -4.38
C ILE A 26 -6.13 0.95 -2.96
N ALA A 27 -5.43 -0.08 -2.47
CA ALA A 27 -4.80 -0.05 -1.16
C ALA A 27 -3.75 1.07 -1.05
N GLY A 28 -2.92 1.25 -2.09
CA GLY A 28 -1.95 2.33 -2.16
C GLY A 28 -2.60 3.72 -2.12
N LEU A 29 -3.67 3.92 -2.88
CA LEU A 29 -4.44 5.17 -2.88
C LEU A 29 -5.09 5.46 -1.52
N VAL A 30 -5.64 4.44 -0.85
CA VAL A 30 -6.21 4.60 0.50
C VAL A 30 -5.12 4.98 1.50
N CYS A 31 -3.92 4.39 1.41
CA CYS A 31 -2.79 4.79 2.25
C CYS A 31 -2.42 6.27 2.06
N PHE A 32 -2.34 6.75 0.81
CA PHE A 32 -2.08 8.16 0.55
C PHE A 32 -3.22 9.08 1.00
N ALA A 33 -4.47 8.69 0.73
CA ALA A 33 -5.64 9.45 1.15
C ALA A 33 -5.71 9.62 2.68
N LEU A 34 -5.31 8.59 3.44
CA LEU A 34 -5.20 8.66 4.90
C LEU A 34 -3.95 9.42 5.36
N ALA A 35 -2.84 9.37 4.62
CA ALA A 35 -1.63 10.12 4.97
C ALA A 35 -1.84 11.64 4.90
N ILE A 36 -2.63 12.13 3.93
CA ILE A 36 -2.92 13.56 3.75
C ILE A 36 -3.48 14.23 5.03
N PRO A 37 -4.59 13.77 5.65
CA PRO A 37 -5.11 14.37 6.87
C PRO A 37 -4.15 14.17 8.06
N LEU A 38 -3.37 13.08 8.09
CA LEU A 38 -2.36 12.85 9.12
C LEU A 38 -1.23 13.90 9.05
N PHE A 39 -0.79 14.30 7.85
CA PHE A 39 0.14 15.42 7.67
C PHE A 39 -0.48 16.75 8.07
N TYR A 40 -1.75 16.98 7.71
CA TYR A 40 -2.47 18.18 8.13
C TYR A 40 -2.57 18.32 9.67
N LEU A 41 -2.74 17.20 10.37
CA LEU A 41 -2.76 17.13 11.84
C LEU A 41 -1.36 17.09 12.48
N TRP A 42 -0.28 17.27 11.71
CA TRP A 42 1.12 17.23 12.18
C TRP A 42 1.53 15.88 12.82
N ILE A 43 0.87 14.78 12.43
CA ILE A 43 1.18 13.42 12.91
C ILE A 43 2.17 12.74 11.95
N PHE A 44 3.37 13.32 11.83
CA PHE A 44 4.35 12.95 10.81
C PHE A 44 4.80 11.50 10.86
N PHE A 45 5.05 10.96 12.05
CA PHE A 45 5.58 9.60 12.19
C PHE A 45 4.64 8.53 11.64
N THR A 46 3.33 8.75 11.77
CA THR A 46 2.31 7.86 11.24
C THR A 46 2.06 8.15 9.76
N ALA A 47 2.03 9.43 9.38
CA ALA A 47 1.82 9.85 7.99
C ALA A 47 2.91 9.30 7.06
N GLU A 48 4.18 9.43 7.45
CA GLU A 48 5.33 8.95 6.67
C GLU A 48 5.28 7.43 6.44
N ARG A 49 4.89 6.66 7.47
CA ARG A 49 4.70 5.22 7.35
C ARG A 49 3.62 4.85 6.34
N LEU A 50 2.49 5.56 6.37
CA LEU A 50 1.44 5.35 5.38
C LEU A 50 1.91 5.67 3.95
N VAL A 51 2.79 6.67 3.78
CA VAL A 51 3.41 6.94 2.48
C VAL A 51 4.29 5.76 2.03
N TYR A 52 5.15 5.23 2.90
CA TYR A 52 5.97 4.05 2.56
C TYR A 52 5.11 2.82 2.23
N TYR A 53 4.04 2.58 2.99
CA TYR A 53 3.09 1.51 2.73
C TYR A 53 2.37 1.69 1.39
N GLY A 54 1.89 2.90 1.11
CA GLY A 54 1.25 3.24 -0.14
C GLY A 54 2.19 3.03 -1.33
N PHE A 55 3.43 3.49 -1.21
CA PHE A 55 4.49 3.26 -2.19
C PHE A 55 4.73 1.76 -2.44
N ALA A 56 4.86 0.95 -1.38
CA ALA A 56 5.06 -0.49 -1.50
C ALA A 56 3.90 -1.19 -2.24
N PHE A 57 2.65 -0.78 -1.99
CA PHE A 57 1.49 -1.29 -2.71
C PHE A 57 1.50 -0.91 -4.19
N ILE A 58 1.74 0.37 -4.51
CA ILE A 58 1.83 0.82 -5.92
C ILE A 58 2.97 0.10 -6.65
N LEU A 59 4.15 0.01 -6.04
CA LEU A 59 5.29 -0.68 -6.62
C LEU A 59 4.98 -2.15 -6.89
N SER A 60 4.37 -2.85 -5.92
CA SER A 60 3.94 -4.23 -6.09
C SER A 60 2.92 -4.38 -7.22
N SER A 61 1.97 -3.45 -7.35
CA SER A 61 1.03 -3.45 -8.48
C SER A 61 1.73 -3.33 -9.82
N VAL A 62 2.72 -2.43 -9.94
CA VAL A 62 3.48 -2.21 -11.17
C VAL A 62 4.27 -3.47 -11.53
N LEU A 63 4.93 -4.10 -10.54
CA LEU A 63 5.66 -5.35 -10.75
C LEU A 63 4.74 -6.49 -11.21
N ILE A 64 3.59 -6.66 -10.56
CA ILE A 64 2.59 -7.67 -10.96
C ILE A 64 2.07 -7.40 -12.38
N TYR A 65 1.79 -6.13 -12.70
CA TYR A 65 1.32 -5.75 -14.02
C TYR A 65 2.38 -6.02 -15.11
N LEU A 66 3.64 -5.70 -14.83
CA LEU A 66 4.76 -5.96 -15.72
C LEU A 66 4.96 -7.46 -15.96
N LEU A 67 4.91 -8.27 -14.89
CA LEU A 67 5.03 -9.73 -14.99
C LEU A 67 3.88 -10.34 -15.79
N LYS A 68 2.66 -9.85 -15.58
CA LYS A 68 1.48 -10.30 -16.34
C LYS A 68 1.55 -9.88 -17.81
N SER A 69 2.00 -8.67 -18.09
CA SER A 69 2.17 -8.17 -19.47
C SER A 69 3.22 -8.94 -20.26
N ARG A 70 4.20 -9.58 -19.60
CA ARG A 70 5.22 -10.39 -20.26
C ARG A 70 4.74 -11.81 -20.61
N GLN A 71 3.68 -12.28 -19.94
CA GLN A 71 3.12 -13.63 -20.14
C GLN A 71 1.98 -13.67 -21.17
N SER A 72 1.56 -12.52 -21.71
CA SER A 72 0.51 -12.40 -22.72
C SER A 72 1.10 -12.07 -24.09
#